data_AF-A0A2L2Z7Y4-F1
#
_entry.id   AF-A0A2L2Z7Y4-F1
#
_cell.length_a   1.000
_cell.length_b   1.000
_cell.length_c   1.000
_cell.angle_alpha   90.00
_cell.angle_beta   90.00
_cell.angle_gamma   90.00
#
_symmetry.space_group_name_H-M   'P 1'
#
loop_
_entity.id
_entity.type
_entity.pdbx_description
1 polymer ?
#
loop_
_entity_poly.entity_id
_entity_poly.type
_entity_poly.pdbx_seq_one_letter_code
_entity_poly.pdbx_strand_id
1 'polypeptide(L)' 'FTKLSCQCDFDFYDCLENVNSKTSNTVGNMYFNLLKSDCYAEDYPVTNIC' A
#
# COMPACT_ATOMS: atom_id res chain seq x y z
N PHE A 1 12.43 4.98 -0.06
CA PHE A 1 11.01 5.09 0.33
C PHE A 1 10.88 4.66 1.78
N THR A 2 10.13 5.42 2.57
CA THR A 2 9.84 5.07 3.96
C THR A 2 8.84 3.92 3.97
N LYS A 3 9.16 2.82 4.67
CA LYS A 3 8.21 1.72 4.90
C LYS A 3 7.31 2.09 6.08
N LEU A 4 6.01 1.85 5.93
CA LEU A 4 4.99 2.13 6.95
C LEU A 4 4.29 0.83 7.37
N SER A 5 3.47 0.92 8.42
CA SER A 5 2.57 -0.17 8.80
C SER A 5 1.65 -0.49 7.62
N CYS A 6 1.39 -1.77 7.35
CA CYS A 6 0.45 -2.18 6.30
C CYS A 6 -0.95 -1.59 6.51
N GLN A 7 -1.34 -1.33 7.75
CA GLN A 7 -2.61 -0.64 8.03
C GLN A 7 -2.66 0.76 7.41
N CYS A 8 -1.55 1.51 7.47
CA CYS A 8 -1.50 2.85 6.86
C CYS A 8 -1.62 2.78 5.34
N ASP A 9 -1.03 1.76 4.72
CA ASP A 9 -1.11 1.55 3.28
C ASP A 9 -2.54 1.17 2.85
N PHE A 10 -3.25 0.35 3.65
CA PHE A 10 -4.66 0.02 3.42
C PHE A 10 -5.56 1.25 3.55
N ASP A 11 -5.41 2.02 4.64
CA ASP A 11 -6.18 3.24 4.86
C ASP A 11 -5.93 4.26 3.73
N PHE A 12 -4.69 4.33 3.25
CA PHE A 12 -4.32 5.21 2.15
C PHE A 12 -4.92 4.75 0.82
N TYR A 13 -4.90 3.46 0.54
CA TYR A 13 -5.55 2.88 -0.64
C TYR A 13 -7.04 3.22 -0.65
N ASP A 14 -7.74 2.94 0.45
CA ASP A 14 -9.16 3.22 0.59
C ASP A 14 -9.48 4.72 0.45
N CYS A 15 -8.63 5.58 1.02
CA CYS A 15 -8.78 7.03 0.87
C CYS A 15 -8.69 7.47 -0.60
N LEU A 16 -7.69 6.97 -1.34
CA LEU A 16 -7.49 7.34 -2.74
C LEU A 16 -8.63 6.85 -3.64
N GLU A 17 -9.11 5.62 -3.42
CA GLU A 17 -10.25 5.03 -4.12
C GLU A 17 -11.54 5.78 -3.81
N ASN A 18 -11.77 6.19 -2.56
CA ASN A 18 -12.94 6.99 -2.19
C ASN A 18 -12.94 8.40 -2.81
N VAL A 19 -11.75 9.03 -2.92
CA VAL A 19 -11.62 10.35 -3.58
C VAL A 19 -11.85 10.26 -5.09
N ASN A 20 -11.37 9.19 -5.74
CA ASN A 20 -11.55 8.89 -7.17
C ASN A 20 -11.37 10.09 -8.12
N SER A 21 -10.37 10.93 -7.84
CA SER A 21 -9.96 12.03 -8.70
C SER A 21 -8.84 11.59 -9.63
N LYS A 22 -8.62 12.32 -10.73
CA LYS A 22 -7.47 12.07 -11.62
C LYS A 22 -6.14 12.03 -10.85
N THR A 23 -5.98 12.93 -9.88
CA THR A 23 -4.78 13.01 -9.04
C THR A 23 -4.65 11.81 -8.12
N SER A 24 -5.73 11.45 -7.39
CA SER A 24 -5.68 10.29 -6.49
C SER A 24 -5.44 8.98 -7.24
N ASN A 25 -6.02 8.81 -8.42
CA ASN A 25 -5.83 7.63 -9.25
C ASN A 25 -4.38 7.54 -9.77
N THR A 26 -3.77 8.69 -10.11
CA THR A 26 -2.35 8.75 -10.53
C THR A 26 -1.43 8.40 -9.35
N VAL A 27 -1.69 8.97 -8.17
CA VAL A 27 -0.89 8.72 -6.96
C VAL A 27 -1.01 7.26 -6.54
N GLY A 28 -2.22 6.70 -6.51
CA GLY A 28 -2.45 5.30 -6.16
C GLY A 28 -1.74 4.34 -7.12
N ASN A 29 -1.83 4.59 -8.44
CA ASN A 29 -1.14 3.76 -9.42
C ASN A 29 0.39 3.84 -9.25
N MET A 30 0.93 5.04 -9.05
CA MET A 30 2.37 5.22 -8.82
C MET A 30 2.82 4.48 -7.55
N TYR A 31 2.11 4.65 -6.45
CA TYR A 31 2.49 4.09 -5.16
C TYR A 31 2.38 2.56 -5.12
N PHE A 32 1.21 2.01 -5.50
CA PHE A 32 0.89 0.60 -5.34
C PHE A 32 1.32 -0.29 -6.53
N ASN A 33 1.34 0.24 -7.76
CA ASN A 33 1.62 -0.58 -8.95
C ASN A 33 3.03 -0.40 -9.51
N LEU A 34 3.53 0.85 -9.56
CA LEU A 34 4.85 1.15 -10.13
C LEU A 34 5.97 1.00 -9.11
N LEU A 35 5.83 1.63 -7.95
CA LEU A 35 6.85 1.62 -6.92
C LEU A 35 6.85 0.33 -6.09
N LYS A 36 5.68 -0.32 -5.96
CA LYS A 36 5.49 -1.58 -5.22
C LYS A 36 6.16 -1.53 -3.84
N SER A 37 5.86 -0.46 -3.09
CA SER A 37 6.44 -0.28 -1.77
C SER A 37 6.01 -1.42 -0.84
N ASP A 38 6.95 -2.04 -0.13
CA ASP A 38 6.61 -2.99 0.93
C ASP A 38 6.15 -2.25 2.19
N CYS A 39 5.26 -2.88 2.94
CA CYS A 39 4.84 -2.45 4.28
C CYS A 39 5.27 -3.47 5.35
N TYR A 40 5.12 -3.13 6.63
CA TYR A 40 5.33 -4.06 7.75
C TYR A 40 4.04 -4.25 8.56
N ALA A 41 3.84 -5.45 9.09
CA ALA A 41 2.73 -5.76 9.98
C ALA A 41 3.19 -6.71 11.08
N GLU A 42 2.52 -6.66 12.22
CA GLU A 42 2.63 -7.69 13.25
C GLU A 42 1.84 -8.91 12.77
N ASP A 43 2.54 -9.97 12.36
CA ASP A 43 1.94 -11.20 11.83
C ASP A 43 2.79 -12.42 12.24
N TYR A 44 2.23 -13.62 12.08
CA TYR A 44 2.96 -14.87 12.29
C TYR A 44 4.10 -15.04 11.28
N PRO A 45 5.16 -15.79 11.63
CA PRO A 45 6.23 -16.08 10.69
C PRO A 45 5.69 -16.68 9.39
N VAL A 46 6.13 -16.15 8.26
CA VAL A 46 5.78 -16.70 6.95
C VAL A 46 6.40 -18.09 6.83
N THR A 47 5.57 -19.14 6.93
CA THR A 47 6.01 -20.54 6.92
C THR A 47 6.15 -21.14 5.51
N ASN A 48 5.69 -20.43 4.49
CA ASN A 48 5.91 -20.81 3.08
C ASN A 48 7.34 -20.44 2.65
N ILE A 49 8.29 -21.22 3.13
CA ILE A 49 9.64 -21.29 2.58
C ILE A 49 9.56 -22.40 1.51
N CYS A 50 9.44 -22.02 0.24
CA CYS A 50 9.61 -22.97 -0.87
C CYS A 50 11.10 -23.30 -1.05
#